data_AF-Q2W511-F1
#
_entry.id   AF-Q2W511-F1
#
_cell.length_a   1.000
_cell.length_b   1.000
_cell.length_c   1.000
_cell.angle_alpha   90.00
_cell.angle_beta   90.00
_cell.angle_gamma   90.00
#
_symmetry.space_group_name_H-M   'P 1'
#
loop_
_entity.id
_entity.type
_entity.pdbx_description
1 polymer ?
#
loop_
_entity_poly.entity_id
_entity_poly.type
_entity_poly.pdbx_seq_one_letter_code
_entity_poly.pdbx_strand_id
1 'polypeptide(L)' 'MSPRAIAIALIWVGVLVLLGLLAHRFTRGAWSLEDDDVPVISPRQKLLAALALAATTGGLGLFVWSWNGVG' A
#
# COMPACT_ATOMS: atom_id res chain seq x y z
N MET A 1 15.01 17.40 -4.41
CA MET A 1 13.84 17.01 -3.59
C MET A 1 14.32 16.68 -2.20
N SER A 2 13.64 17.09 -1.13
CA SER A 2 14.05 16.73 0.24
C SER A 2 13.77 15.25 0.52
N PRO A 3 14.57 14.56 1.37
CA PRO A 3 14.30 13.19 1.79
C PRO A 3 12.87 13.02 2.34
N ARG A 4 12.39 14.07 3.03
CA ARG A 4 11.04 14.15 3.56
C ARG A 4 9.95 14.16 2.48
N ALA A 5 10.15 14.89 1.38
CA ALA A 5 9.21 14.89 0.27
C ALA A 5 9.13 13.51 -0.41
N ILE A 6 10.29 12.85 -0.57
CA ILE A 6 10.37 11.48 -1.12
C ILE A 6 9.64 10.50 -0.19
N ALA A 7 9.87 10.61 1.13
CA ALA A 7 9.20 9.79 2.12
C ALA A 7 7.67 9.92 2.07
N ILE A 8 7.17 11.17 2.02
CA ILE A 8 5.73 11.45 1.90
C ILE A 8 5.15 10.89 0.60
N ALA A 9 5.86 11.04 -0.52
CA ALA A 9 5.43 10.48 -1.80
C ALA A 9 5.33 8.94 -1.75
N LEU A 10 6.33 8.27 -1.17
CA LEU A 10 6.33 6.81 -1.02
C LEU A 10 5.17 6.31 -0.15
N ILE A 11 4.90 7.01 0.97
CA ILE A 11 3.76 6.70 1.84
C ILE A 11 2.45 6.81 1.07
N TRP A 12 2.20 7.96 0.42
CA TRP A 12 0.94 8.18 -0.27
C TRP A 12 0.74 7.25 -1.46
N VAL A 13 1.77 7.01 -2.27
CA VAL A 13 1.69 6.08 -3.39
C VAL A 13 1.37 4.68 -2.89
N GLY A 14 2.06 4.20 -1.85
CA GLY A 14 1.79 2.87 -1.27
C GLY A 14 0.37 2.76 -0.71
N VAL A 15 -0.09 3.76 0.07
CA VAL A 15 -1.44 3.80 0.62
C VAL A 15 -2.51 3.80 -0.49
N LEU A 16 -2.34 4.62 -1.52
CA LEU A 16 -3.30 4.70 -2.64
C LEU A 16 -3.37 3.37 -3.41
N VAL A 17 -2.25 2.69 -3.62
CA VAL A 17 -2.25 1.37 -4.27
C VAL A 17 -2.97 0.34 -3.41
N LEU A 18 -2.74 0.32 -2.09
CA LEU A 18 -3.44 -0.58 -1.17
C LEU A 18 -4.94 -0.32 -1.14
N LEU A 19 -5.35 0.96 -1.09
CA LEU A 19 -6.76 1.36 -1.17
C LEU A 19 -7.38 0.96 -2.50
N GLY A 20 -6.66 1.12 -3.61
CA GLY A 20 -7.13 0.69 -4.94
C GLY A 20 -7.33 -0.83 -5.02
N LEU A 21 -6.41 -1.62 -4.47
CA LEU A 21 -6.55 -3.08 -4.38
C LEU A 21 -7.74 -3.49 -3.51
N LEU A 22 -7.95 -2.78 -2.39
CA LEU A 22 -9.07 -3.02 -1.49
C LEU A 22 -10.41 -2.66 -2.13
N ALA A 23 -10.52 -1.48 -2.72
CA ALA A 23 -11.71 -1.03 -3.45
C ALA A 23 -12.04 -1.99 -4.60
N HIS A 24 -11.04 -2.40 -5.38
CA HIS A 24 -11.21 -3.40 -6.42
C HIS A 24 -11.79 -4.72 -5.89
N ARG A 25 -11.32 -5.18 -4.72
CA ARG A 25 -11.85 -6.37 -4.06
C ARG A 25 -13.30 -6.18 -3.59
N PHE A 26 -13.66 -5.03 -3.04
CA PHE A 26 -15.04 -4.74 -2.64
C PHE A 26 -16.00 -4.70 -3.82
N THR A 27 -15.60 -4.08 -4.93
CA THR A 27 -16.45 -4.02 -6.14
C THR A 27 -16.74 -5.38 -6.74
N ARG A 28 -15.97 -6.43 -6.38
CA ARG A 28 -16.16 -7.80 -6.83
C ARG A 28 -16.87 -8.71 -5.82
N GLY A 29 -17.53 -8.15 -4.80
CA GLY A 29 -18.40 -8.91 -3.91
C GLY A 29 -17.67 -9.80 -2.89
N ALA A 30 -16.34 -9.68 -2.75
CA ALA A 30 -15.50 -10.57 -1.94
C ALA A 30 -15.72 -10.52 -0.40
N TRP A 31 -16.82 -9.92 0.08
CA TRP A 31 -17.19 -9.77 1.48
C TRP A 31 -18.60 -10.26 1.82
N SER A 32 -19.37 -10.73 0.82
CA SER A 32 -20.55 -11.51 1.10
C SER A 32 -20.12 -12.83 1.75
N LEU A 33 -20.53 -13.08 2.99
CA LEU A 33 -20.34 -14.38 3.66
C LEU A 33 -21.15 -15.51 3.01
N GLU A 34 -22.08 -15.14 2.12
CA GLU A 34 -23.00 -16.02 1.40
C GLU A 34 -22.45 -16.38 0.00
N ASP A 35 -21.39 -15.71 -0.48
CA ASP A 35 -20.71 -16.03 -1.73
C ASP A 35 -19.51 -16.96 -1.47
N ASP A 36 -19.65 -18.23 -1.86
CA ASP A 36 -18.55 -19.19 -1.97
C ASP A 36 -17.52 -18.77 -3.06
N ASP A 37 -17.90 -17.83 -3.95
CA ASP A 37 -17.07 -17.29 -5.02
C ASP A 37 -16.22 -16.09 -4.57
N VAL A 38 -15.46 -16.24 -3.48
CA VAL A 38 -14.44 -15.25 -3.12
C VAL A 38 -13.42 -15.14 -4.28
N PRO A 39 -13.29 -13.98 -4.94
CA PRO A 39 -12.37 -13.84 -6.07
C PRO A 39 -10.94 -14.18 -5.65
N VAL A 40 -10.36 -15.21 -6.31
CA VAL A 40 -9.01 -15.68 -6.02
C VAL A 40 -8.02 -14.54 -6.24
N ILE A 41 -7.18 -14.25 -5.24
CA ILE A 41 -6.16 -13.20 -5.34
C ILE A 41 -5.08 -13.66 -6.32
N SER A 42 -4.98 -12.96 -7.45
CA SER A 42 -3.95 -13.23 -8.45
C SER A 42 -2.53 -12.96 -7.93
N PRO A 43 -1.49 -13.66 -8.43
CA PRO A 43 -0.10 -13.39 -8.06
C PRO A 43 0.32 -11.93 -8.27
N ARG A 44 -0.23 -11.27 -9.31
CA ARG A 44 0.01 -9.85 -9.59
C ARG A 44 -0.53 -8.95 -8.48
N GLN A 45 -1.73 -9.22 -7.96
CA GLN A 45 -2.31 -8.46 -6.85
C GLN A 45 -1.50 -8.65 -5.56
N LYS A 46 -1.00 -9.87 -5.29
CA LYS A 46 -0.11 -10.14 -4.15
C LYS A 46 1.19 -9.35 -4.27
N LEU A 47 1.81 -9.34 -5.46
CA LEU A 47 3.03 -8.58 -5.72
C LEU A 47 2.80 -7.07 -5.56
N LEU A 48 1.71 -6.54 -6.13
CA LEU A 48 1.36 -5.12 -6.00
C LEU A 48 1.12 -4.75 -4.52
N ALA A 49 0.43 -5.59 -3.76
CA ALA A 49 0.24 -5.38 -2.33
C ALA A 49 1.58 -5.38 -1.57
N ALA A 50 2.47 -6.33 -1.86
CA ALA A 50 3.79 -6.42 -1.24
C ALA A 50 4.66 -5.19 -1.56
N LEU A 51 4.68 -4.76 -2.82
CA LEU A 51 5.41 -3.56 -3.24
C LEU A 51 4.83 -2.29 -2.60
N ALA A 52 3.50 -2.17 -2.52
CA ALA A 52 2.85 -1.03 -1.90
C ALA A 52 3.11 -0.98 -0.39
N LEU A 53 3.11 -2.13 0.30
CA LEU A 53 3.51 -2.25 1.70
C LEU A 53 4.98 -1.87 1.89
N ALA A 54 5.88 -2.39 1.06
CA ALA A 54 7.31 -2.08 1.13
C ALA A 54 7.57 -0.59 0.89
N ALA A 55 6.89 0.03 -0.08
CA ALA A 55 6.99 1.46 -0.35
C ALA A 55 6.46 2.29 0.82
N THR A 56 5.30 1.93 1.38
CA THR A 56 4.73 2.63 2.54
C THR A 56 5.66 2.56 3.75
N THR A 57 6.11 1.35 4.10
CA THR A 57 7.01 1.11 5.24
C THR A 57 8.38 1.78 5.03
N GLY A 58 8.93 1.69 3.82
CA GLY A 58 10.19 2.36 3.46
C GLY A 58 10.07 3.88 3.52
N GLY A 59 8.96 4.44 3.04
CA GLY A 59 8.65 5.86 3.17
C GLY A 59 8.52 6.29 4.63
N LEU A 60 7.84 5.50 5.46
CA LEU A 60 7.73 5.77 6.90
C LEU A 60 9.09 5.75 7.60
N GLY A 61 9.92 4.74 7.33
CA GLY A 61 11.28 4.65 7.85
C GLY A 61 12.14 5.82 7.43
N LEU A 62 12.09 6.20 6.15
CA LEU A 62 12.79 7.37 5.61
C LEU A 62 12.31 8.67 6.27
N PHE A 63 11.01 8.83 6.51
CA PHE A 63 10.45 9.99 7.19
C PHE A 63 11.00 10.11 8.61
N VAL A 64 10.92 9.03 9.39
CA VAL A 64 11.41 8.98 10.78
C VAL A 64 12.91 9.22 10.84
N TRP A 65 13.69 8.61 9.95
CA TRP A 65 15.13 8.83 9.87
C TRP A 65 15.46 10.28 9.51
N SER A 66 14.77 10.86 8.51
CA SER A 66 14.97 12.26 8.11
C SER A 66 14.59 13.26 9.20
N TRP A 67 13.72 12.87 10.14
CA TRP A 67 13.35 13.68 11.28
C TRP A 67 14.40 13.64 12.40
N ASN A 68 14.95 12.46 12.69
CA ASN A 68 15.92 12.27 13.77
C ASN A 68 17.39 12.54 13.36
N GLY A 69 17.74 12.36 12.09
CA GLY A 69 19.11 12.50 11.58
C GLY A 69 19.46 13.89 11.06
N VAL A 70 18.51 14.82 11.06
CA VAL A 70 18.69 16.23 10.63
C VAL A 70 18.45 17.20 11.80
N GLY A 71 18.55 16.70 13.04
CA GLY A 71 18.54 17.49 14.28
C GLY A 71 19.93 18.00 14.64
#